data_AF-A0A844M1K6-F1
#
_entry.id   AF-A0A844M1K6-F1
#
_cell.length_a   1.000
_cell.length_b   1.000
_cell.length_c   1.000
_cell.angle_alpha   90.00
_cell.angle_beta   90.00
_cell.angle_gamma   90.00
#
_symmetry.space_group_name_H-M   'P 1'
#
loop_
_entity.id
_entity.type
_entity.pdbx_description
1 polymer ?
#
loop_
_entity_poly.entity_id
_entity_poly.type
_entity_poly.pdbx_seq_one_letter_code
_entity_poly.pdbx_strand_id
1 'polypeptide(L)'
;MSQSVSSSEFLSEHVKPPEALAGFGSIYVQNVVWNDMDAFNHVNNVVYYRYAESARINYLNELGAFSNEVTTVLAQSSCTYLKPVVFPDTLLIGVRTKKLGNTSIIMEYAYFSTAQQALVATGESVLVRLNKEGTKKLPWSTTERSNILAFEKAAGHSPQI
;
A
#
# COMPACT_ATOMS: atom_id res chain seq x y z
N MET A 1 6.90 4.61 29.73
CA MET A 1 5.70 3.94 29.17
C MET A 1 5.28 4.76 27.96
N SER A 2 5.71 4.37 26.76
CA SER A 2 5.33 5.05 25.52
C SER A 2 3.96 4.51 25.11
N GLN A 3 2.93 5.35 25.14
CA GLN A 3 1.63 4.98 24.59
C GLN A 3 1.78 4.82 23.07
N SER A 4 1.53 3.61 22.56
CA SER A 4 1.40 3.36 21.14
C SER A 4 0.06 3.95 20.69
N VAL A 5 0.08 5.16 20.15
CA VAL A 5 -1.08 5.74 19.47
C VAL A 5 -1.41 4.82 18.29
N SER A 6 -2.63 4.30 18.26
CA SER A 6 -3.11 3.42 17.21
C SER A 6 -3.09 4.18 15.87
N SER A 7 -2.74 3.52 14.76
CA SER A 7 -2.83 4.12 13.41
C SER A 7 -4.22 4.69 13.09
N SER A 8 -5.26 4.23 13.80
CA SER A 8 -6.61 4.78 13.71
C SER A 8 -6.78 6.14 14.38
N GLU A 9 -6.00 6.47 15.43
CA GLU A 9 -6.11 7.73 16.17
C GLU A 9 -5.43 8.92 15.46
N PHE A 10 -4.40 8.68 14.65
CA PHE A 10 -3.79 9.73 13.83
C PHE A 10 -4.70 10.21 12.69
N LEU A 11 -5.68 9.39 12.30
CA LEU A 11 -6.64 9.70 11.24
C LEU A 11 -8.06 9.99 11.81
N SER A 12 -8.26 9.97 13.13
CA SER A 12 -9.61 10.04 13.73
C SER A 12 -10.18 11.45 13.92
N GLU A 13 -9.56 12.52 13.42
CA GLU A 13 -10.23 13.82 13.29
C GLU A 13 -9.86 14.50 11.97
N HIS A 14 -10.68 14.29 10.94
CA HIS A 14 -10.83 15.17 9.77
C HIS A 14 -9.57 15.62 8.99
N VAL A 15 -8.42 14.95 9.13
CA VAL A 15 -7.24 15.25 8.31
C VAL A 15 -7.46 14.63 6.92
N LYS A 16 -7.93 15.47 5.99
CA LYS A 16 -7.97 15.11 4.57
C LYS A 16 -6.55 14.73 4.15
N PRO A 17 -6.35 13.61 3.44
CA PRO A 17 -5.01 13.25 2.99
C PRO A 17 -4.43 14.33 2.08
N PRO A 18 -3.08 14.45 2.02
CA PRO A 18 -2.42 15.38 1.12
C PRO A 18 -2.96 15.23 -0.30
N GLU A 19 -3.05 16.34 -1.03
CA GLU A 19 -3.56 16.33 -2.42
C GLU A 19 -2.80 15.34 -3.31
N ALA A 20 -1.49 15.17 -3.06
CA ALA A 20 -0.66 14.19 -3.76
C ALA A 20 -1.11 12.72 -3.58
N LEU A 21 -1.91 12.43 -2.56
CA LEU A 21 -2.51 11.13 -2.28
C LEU A 21 -4.02 11.09 -2.57
N ALA A 22 -4.57 12.10 -3.28
CA ALA A 22 -5.93 12.03 -3.77
C ALA A 22 -6.10 10.83 -4.73
N GLY A 23 -7.20 10.09 -4.58
CA GLY A 23 -7.45 8.90 -5.39
C GLY A 23 -6.76 7.63 -4.91
N PHE A 24 -6.09 7.62 -3.74
CA PHE A 24 -5.62 6.39 -3.12
C PHE A 24 -6.68 5.85 -2.15
N GLY A 25 -7.09 4.59 -2.36
CA GLY A 25 -8.18 3.96 -1.61
C GLY A 25 -7.87 3.67 -0.15
N SER A 26 -6.60 3.43 0.17
CA SER A 26 -6.11 3.21 1.52
C SER A 26 -4.87 4.05 1.79
N ILE A 27 -4.71 4.54 3.02
CA ILE A 27 -3.54 5.29 3.45
C ILE A 27 -2.98 4.65 4.71
N TYR A 28 -1.75 4.18 4.59
CA TYR A 28 -1.03 3.57 5.70
C TYR A 28 0.00 4.53 6.27
N VAL A 29 -0.02 4.74 7.58
CA VAL A 29 0.95 5.58 8.29
C VAL A 29 2.16 4.72 8.68
N GLN A 30 3.34 5.08 8.19
CA GLN A 30 4.60 4.40 8.46
C GLN A 30 5.59 5.37 9.10
N ASN A 31 5.92 5.14 10.37
CA ASN A 31 7.01 5.85 11.02
C ASN A 31 8.35 5.29 10.55
N VAL A 32 9.28 6.15 10.15
CA VAL A 32 10.65 5.74 9.84
C VAL A 32 11.35 5.43 11.16
N VAL A 33 11.99 4.25 11.27
CA VAL A 33 12.85 3.95 12.43
C VAL A 33 14.31 4.20 12.07
N TRP A 34 15.12 4.59 13.06
CA TRP A 34 16.53 4.91 12.84
C TRP A 34 17.30 3.78 12.13
N ASN A 35 17.01 2.52 12.47
CA ASN A 35 17.65 1.33 11.89
C ASN A 35 17.23 1.01 10.44
N ASP A 36 16.27 1.75 9.88
CA ASP A 36 15.93 1.63 8.47
C ASP A 36 16.90 2.39 7.57
N MET A 37 17.73 3.27 8.15
CA MET A 37 18.79 3.96 7.44
C MET A 37 20.01 3.05 7.25
N ASP A 38 20.68 3.17 6.10
CA ASP A 38 21.95 2.49 5.84
C ASP A 38 23.16 3.42 6.05
N ALA A 39 24.35 2.93 5.70
CA ALA A 39 25.61 3.65 5.84
C ALA A 39 25.67 4.96 5.03
N PHE A 40 24.73 5.19 4.10
CA PHE A 40 24.61 6.44 3.33
C PHE A 40 23.67 7.46 4.00
N ASN A 41 23.26 7.21 5.25
CA ASN A 41 22.47 8.12 6.10
C ASN A 41 21.10 8.50 5.53
N HIS A 42 20.47 7.57 4.81
CA HIS A 42 19.08 7.66 4.41
C HIS A 42 18.43 6.28 4.49
N VAL A 43 17.10 6.23 4.49
CA VAL A 43 16.34 4.98 4.45
C VAL A 43 16.83 4.12 3.29
N ASN A 44 17.19 2.88 3.59
CA ASN A 44 17.68 1.94 2.60
C ASN A 44 16.59 1.63 1.57
N ASN A 45 16.99 1.48 0.31
CA ASN A 45 16.08 1.23 -0.80
C ASN A 45 15.22 -0.03 -0.60
N VAL A 46 15.74 -1.09 0.04
CA VAL A 46 15.00 -2.34 0.28
C VAL A 46 13.87 -2.15 1.30
N VAL A 47 14.00 -1.21 2.24
CA VAL A 47 13.01 -0.97 3.31
C VAL A 47 11.69 -0.49 2.72
N TYR A 48 11.70 0.27 1.63
CA TYR A 48 10.47 0.72 0.95
C TYR A 48 9.55 -0.44 0.55
N TYR A 49 10.12 -1.60 0.20
CA TYR A 49 9.34 -2.80 -0.12
C TYR A 49 8.67 -3.43 1.10
N ARG A 50 9.31 -3.35 2.28
CA ARG A 50 8.72 -3.78 3.56
C ARG A 50 7.58 -2.86 3.95
N TYR A 51 7.76 -1.55 3.80
CA TYR A 51 6.69 -0.60 4.02
C TYR A 51 5.51 -0.81 3.04
N ALA A 52 5.78 -1.08 1.76
CA ALA A 52 4.76 -1.41 0.77
C ALA A 52 3.97 -2.67 1.14
N GLU A 53 4.65 -3.67 1.70
CA GLU A 53 4.04 -4.90 2.19
C GLU A 53 3.06 -4.62 3.32
N SER A 54 3.47 -3.90 4.36
CA SER A 54 2.57 -3.51 5.46
C SER A 54 1.37 -2.69 4.96
N ALA A 55 1.62 -1.71 4.10
CA ALA A 55 0.56 -0.88 3.51
C ALA A 55 -0.41 -1.70 2.65
N ARG A 56 0.09 -2.66 1.87
CA ARG A 56 -0.74 -3.58 1.10
C ARG A 56 -1.61 -4.47 1.99
N ILE A 57 -1.05 -4.99 3.07
CA ILE A 57 -1.82 -5.81 4.03
C ILE A 57 -2.92 -4.97 4.68
N ASN A 58 -2.65 -3.71 5.01
CA ASN A 58 -3.66 -2.76 5.49
C ASN A 58 -4.80 -2.58 4.47
N TYR A 59 -4.48 -2.26 3.22
CA TYR A 59 -5.46 -2.14 2.13
C TYR A 59 -6.32 -3.41 1.98
N LEU A 60 -5.70 -4.59 2.01
CA LEU A 60 -6.41 -5.87 1.89
C LEU A 60 -7.31 -6.16 3.10
N ASN A 61 -6.92 -5.72 4.30
CA ASN A 61 -7.75 -5.81 5.50
C ASN A 61 -8.99 -4.91 5.39
N GLU A 62 -8.82 -3.66 4.95
CA GLU A 62 -9.93 -2.72 4.76
C GLU A 62 -10.93 -3.21 3.69
N LEU A 63 -10.43 -3.89 2.66
CA LEU A 63 -11.25 -4.54 1.63
C LEU A 63 -11.97 -5.79 2.15
N GLY A 64 -11.58 -6.34 3.30
CA GLY A 64 -12.08 -7.63 3.80
C GLY A 64 -11.65 -8.82 2.95
N ALA A 65 -10.47 -8.74 2.31
CA ALA A 65 -10.02 -9.68 1.28
C ALA A 65 -9.32 -10.94 1.82
N PHE A 66 -9.13 -11.07 3.14
CA PHE A 66 -8.54 -12.26 3.73
C PHE A 66 -9.57 -13.40 3.82
N SER A 67 -9.33 -14.49 3.07
CA SER A 67 -10.08 -15.74 3.21
C SER A 67 -9.11 -16.93 3.29
N ASN A 68 -9.53 -17.98 3.99
CA ASN A 68 -8.71 -19.20 4.17
C ASN A 68 -8.68 -20.10 2.93
N GLU A 69 -9.36 -19.71 1.85
CA GLU A 69 -9.57 -20.53 0.66
C GLU A 69 -8.64 -20.16 -0.50
N VAL A 70 -7.96 -19.01 -0.41
CA VAL A 70 -7.11 -18.50 -1.47
C VAL A 70 -5.81 -17.95 -0.91
N THR A 71 -4.76 -17.97 -1.72
CA THR A 71 -3.50 -17.30 -1.40
C THR A 71 -3.17 -16.27 -2.47
N THR A 72 -2.48 -15.20 -2.08
CA THR A 72 -1.95 -14.21 -3.00
C THR A 72 -0.44 -14.22 -2.91
N VAL A 73 0.22 -14.24 -4.08
CA VAL A 73 1.67 -14.20 -4.17
C VAL A 73 2.12 -12.93 -4.88
N LEU A 74 3.21 -12.36 -4.41
CA LEU A 74 3.87 -11.22 -5.03
C LEU A 74 4.70 -11.71 -6.22
N ALA A 75 4.23 -11.46 -7.44
CA ALA A 75 4.91 -11.89 -8.67
C ALA A 75 5.93 -10.88 -9.17
N GLN A 76 5.69 -9.58 -8.92
CA GLN A 76 6.59 -8.49 -9.30
C GLN A 76 6.47 -7.36 -8.30
N SER A 77 7.57 -6.65 -8.08
CA SER A 77 7.59 -5.41 -7.32
C SER A 77 8.61 -4.44 -7.91
N SER A 78 8.31 -3.15 -7.86
CA SER A 78 9.19 -2.07 -8.30
C SER A 78 9.01 -0.83 -7.45
N CYS A 79 10.07 -0.05 -7.31
CA CYS A 79 10.06 1.21 -6.58
C CYS A 79 10.97 2.22 -7.30
N THR A 80 10.45 3.44 -7.49
CA THR A 80 11.18 4.59 -7.99
C THR A 80 11.41 5.54 -6.82
N TYR A 81 12.67 5.82 -6.51
CA TYR A 81 13.08 6.71 -5.43
C TYR A 81 13.28 8.12 -6.00
N LEU A 82 12.51 9.08 -5.50
CA LEU A 82 12.51 10.46 -5.97
C LEU A 82 13.36 11.37 -5.07
N LYS A 83 13.29 11.15 -3.76
CA LYS A 83 14.02 11.91 -2.75
C LYS A 83 14.46 10.99 -1.60
N PRO A 84 15.65 11.19 -1.01
CA PRO A 84 16.05 10.45 0.18
C PRO A 84 15.17 10.82 1.38
N VAL A 85 14.91 9.85 2.24
CA VAL A 85 14.17 10.00 3.50
C VAL A 85 15.14 9.70 4.64
N VAL A 86 15.06 10.46 5.73
CA VAL A 86 15.97 10.36 6.87
C VAL A 86 15.15 10.36 8.16
N PHE A 87 15.58 9.63 9.18
CA PHE A 87 14.98 9.69 10.50
C PHE A 87 15.24 11.06 11.17
N PRO A 88 14.27 11.64 11.90
CA PRO A 88 12.88 11.20 12.05
C PRO A 88 12.00 11.69 10.90
N ASP A 89 11.15 10.82 10.37
CA ASP A 89 10.09 11.17 9.41
C ASP A 89 8.92 10.18 9.56
N THR A 90 7.75 10.60 9.09
CA THR A 90 6.57 9.75 8.95
C THR A 90 6.16 9.77 7.48
N LEU A 91 6.05 8.58 6.90
CA LEU A 91 5.54 8.39 5.55
C LEU A 91 4.05 8.08 5.59
N LEU A 92 3.28 8.79 4.76
CA LEU A 92 1.92 8.39 4.38
C LEU A 92 2.02 7.61 3.09
N ILE A 93 1.65 6.33 3.14
CA ILE A 93 1.74 5.43 1.99
C ILE A 93 0.33 5.21 1.44
N GLY A 94 0.03 5.90 0.35
CA GLY A 94 -1.18 5.66 -0.42
C GLY A 94 -1.09 4.34 -1.16
N VAL A 95 -2.15 3.54 -1.10
CA VAL A 95 -2.28 2.27 -1.81
C VAL A 95 -3.58 2.27 -2.62
N ARG A 96 -3.49 1.86 -3.89
CA ARG A 96 -4.67 1.61 -4.73
C ARG A 96 -4.42 0.53 -5.77
N THR A 97 -5.51 0.04 -6.34
CA THR A 97 -5.55 -0.91 -7.45
C THR A 97 -5.45 -0.15 -8.76
N LYS A 98 -4.30 -0.25 -9.42
CA LYS A 98 -4.07 0.32 -10.75
C LYS A 98 -4.81 -0.46 -11.84
N LYS A 99 -4.75 -1.80 -11.77
CA LYS A 99 -5.38 -2.71 -12.74
C LYS A 99 -5.93 -3.96 -12.07
N LEU A 100 -7.15 -4.35 -12.44
CA LEU A 100 -7.84 -5.56 -11.97
C LEU A 100 -8.00 -6.59 -13.10
N GLY A 101 -6.99 -7.44 -13.27
CA GLY A 101 -7.00 -8.54 -14.24
C GLY A 101 -7.87 -9.72 -13.79
N ASN A 102 -7.87 -10.80 -14.57
CA ASN A 102 -8.69 -12.00 -14.28
C ASN A 102 -8.21 -12.76 -13.02
N THR A 103 -6.90 -12.96 -12.89
CA THR A 103 -6.26 -13.71 -11.79
C THR A 103 -5.17 -12.90 -11.09
N SER A 104 -5.08 -11.60 -11.39
CA SER A 104 -4.03 -10.73 -10.87
C SER A 104 -4.54 -9.33 -10.60
N ILE A 105 -3.84 -8.62 -9.72
CA ILE A 105 -4.04 -7.20 -9.42
C ILE A 105 -2.69 -6.51 -9.55
N ILE A 106 -2.67 -5.38 -10.27
CA ILE A 106 -1.55 -4.44 -10.20
C ILE A 106 -1.93 -3.39 -9.17
N MET A 107 -1.15 -3.29 -8.11
CA MET A 107 -1.27 -2.26 -7.09
C MET A 107 -0.21 -1.19 -7.32
N GLU A 108 -0.54 0.05 -7.00
CA GLU A 108 0.40 1.16 -7.00
C GLU A 108 0.48 1.82 -5.62
N TYR A 109 1.67 2.33 -5.32
CA TYR A 109 2.05 2.93 -4.05
C TYR A 109 2.57 4.34 -4.28
N ALA A 110 2.15 5.28 -3.44
CA ALA A 110 2.75 6.61 -3.37
C ALA A 110 3.21 6.89 -1.94
N TYR A 111 4.47 7.26 -1.78
CA TYR A 111 5.09 7.53 -0.49
C TYR A 111 5.22 9.04 -0.33
N PHE A 112 4.46 9.60 0.61
CA PHE A 112 4.49 11.02 0.94
C PHE A 112 5.21 11.23 2.26
N SER A 113 6.28 12.02 2.26
CA SER A 113 7.00 12.42 3.47
C SER A 113 6.29 13.59 4.13
N THR A 114 5.99 13.44 5.42
CA THR A 114 5.43 14.53 6.23
C THR A 114 6.48 15.57 6.59
N ALA A 115 7.75 15.19 6.76
CA ALA A 115 8.82 16.16 7.00
C ALA A 115 9.12 17.02 5.75
N GLN A 116 9.08 16.43 4.56
CA GLN A 116 9.41 17.12 3.31
C GLN A 116 8.19 17.68 2.56
N GLN A 117 6.98 17.34 3.00
CA GLN A 117 5.70 17.71 2.36
C GLN A 117 5.69 17.39 0.85
N ALA A 118 6.21 16.22 0.48
CA ALA A 118 6.37 15.83 -0.93
C ALA A 118 6.31 14.30 -1.12
N LEU A 119 6.00 13.88 -2.35
CA LEU A 119 6.26 12.50 -2.77
C LEU A 119 7.77 12.25 -2.81
N VAL A 120 8.18 11.18 -2.15
CA VAL A 120 9.59 10.78 -2.02
C VAL A 120 9.87 9.46 -2.75
N ALA A 121 8.85 8.64 -2.98
CA ALA A 121 8.93 7.46 -3.81
C ALA A 121 7.57 7.10 -4.40
N THR A 122 7.58 6.28 -5.45
CA THR A 122 6.42 5.60 -6.01
C THR A 122 6.75 4.13 -6.23
N GLY A 123 5.76 3.25 -6.14
CA GLY A 123 5.99 1.83 -6.39
C GLY A 123 4.83 1.15 -7.08
N GLU A 124 5.09 -0.03 -7.63
CA GLU A 124 4.06 -0.92 -8.15
C GLU A 124 4.34 -2.35 -7.74
N SER A 125 3.28 -3.11 -7.52
CA SER A 125 3.37 -4.55 -7.34
C SER A 125 2.32 -5.30 -8.15
N VAL A 126 2.65 -6.54 -8.51
CA VAL A 126 1.72 -7.46 -9.17
C VAL A 126 1.44 -8.60 -8.20
N LEU A 127 0.20 -8.67 -7.74
CA LEU A 127 -0.31 -9.82 -7.01
C LEU A 127 -0.95 -10.81 -7.96
N VAL A 128 -0.66 -12.08 -7.78
CA VAL A 128 -1.34 -13.19 -8.48
C VAL A 128 -2.12 -13.99 -7.46
N ARG A 129 -3.39 -14.26 -7.78
CA ARG A 129 -4.27 -15.06 -6.95
C ARG A 129 -4.18 -16.53 -7.33
N LEU A 130 -3.98 -17.36 -6.33
CA LEU A 130 -3.88 -18.81 -6.46
C LEU A 130 -4.91 -19.50 -5.56
N ASN A 131 -5.16 -20.78 -5.83
CA ASN A 131 -5.84 -21.67 -4.88
C ASN A 131 -5.03 -21.76 -3.57
N LYS A 132 -5.67 -22.27 -2.51
CA LYS A 132 -5.05 -22.45 -1.19
C LYS A 132 -3.69 -23.16 -1.23
N GLU A 133 -3.53 -24.15 -2.11
CA GLU A 133 -2.30 -24.92 -2.26
C GLU A 133 -1.19 -24.18 -3.02
N GLY A 134 -1.47 -23.02 -3.62
CA GLY A 134 -0.50 -22.22 -4.36
C GLY A 134 -0.08 -22.81 -5.71
N THR A 135 -0.84 -23.77 -6.25
CA THR A 135 -0.47 -24.54 -7.44
C THR A 135 -1.16 -24.10 -8.72
N LYS A 136 -2.32 -23.42 -8.61
CA LYS A 136 -3.14 -23.01 -9.76
C LYS A 136 -3.64 -21.58 -9.59
N LYS A 137 -3.63 -20.82 -10.69
CA LYS A 137 -4.25 -19.49 -10.74
C LYS A 137 -5.76 -19.61 -10.55
N LEU A 138 -6.32 -18.76 -9.70
CA LEU A 138 -7.74 -18.74 -9.39
C LEU A 138 -8.34 -17.38 -9.77
N PRO A 139 -9.36 -17.34 -10.64
CA PRO A 139 -10.02 -16.09 -11.01
C PRO A 139 -10.66 -15.39 -9.82
N TRP A 140 -10.73 -14.06 -9.89
CA TRP A 140 -11.55 -13.28 -8.96
C TRP A 140 -13.04 -13.53 -9.23
N SER A 141 -13.82 -13.79 -8.17
CA SER A 141 -15.27 -13.90 -8.30
C SER A 141 -15.89 -12.54 -8.65
N THR A 142 -17.10 -12.57 -9.23
CA THR A 142 -17.85 -11.35 -9.55
C THR A 142 -18.05 -10.45 -8.34
N THR A 143 -18.31 -11.03 -7.17
CA THR A 143 -18.52 -10.30 -5.91
C THR A 143 -17.24 -9.58 -5.48
N GLU A 144 -16.09 -10.26 -5.47
CA GLU A 144 -14.84 -9.65 -5.05
C GLU A 144 -14.40 -8.54 -6.00
N ARG A 145 -14.56 -8.75 -7.31
CA ARG A 145 -14.31 -7.70 -8.31
C ARG A 145 -15.18 -6.48 -8.04
N SER A 146 -16.46 -6.69 -7.74
CA SER A 146 -17.40 -5.60 -7.42
C SER A 146 -16.99 -4.85 -6.15
N ASN A 147 -16.54 -5.57 -5.11
CA ASN A 147 -16.06 -4.97 -3.87
C ASN A 147 -14.81 -4.10 -4.10
N ILE A 148 -13.83 -4.61 -4.86
CA ILE A 148 -12.62 -3.84 -5.23
C ILE A 148 -13.01 -2.57 -5.99
N LEU A 149 -13.86 -2.68 -7.02
CA LEU A 149 -14.26 -1.53 -7.81
C LEU A 149 -15.06 -0.50 -6.99
N ALA A 150 -15.91 -0.94 -6.07
CA ALA A 150 -16.64 -0.05 -5.18
C ALA A 150 -15.70 0.68 -4.20
N PHE A 151 -14.72 -0.04 -3.63
CA PHE A 151 -13.71 0.52 -2.74
C PHE A 151 -12.90 1.63 -3.43
N GLU A 152 -12.41 1.36 -4.65
CA GLU A 152 -11.62 2.32 -5.42
C GLU A 152 -12.46 3.54 -5.86
N LYS A 153 -13.71 3.30 -6.26
CA LYS A 153 -14.63 4.36 -6.66
C LYS A 153 -14.95 5.31 -5.50
N ALA A 154 -15.02 4.80 -4.26
CA ALA A 154 -15.25 5.63 -3.08
C ALA A 154 -14.11 6.65 -2.85
N ALA A 155 -12.89 6.33 -3.29
CA ALA A 155 -11.74 7.24 -3.27
C ALA A 155 -11.63 8.12 -4.53
N GLY A 156 -12.56 8.02 -5.49
CA GLY A 156 -12.51 8.75 -6.75
C GLY A 156 -11.57 8.15 -7.80
N HIS A 157 -11.16 6.89 -7.64
CA HIS A 157 -10.30 6.16 -8.57
C HIS A 157 -11.08 5.11 -9.37
N SER A 158 -10.56 4.73 -10.52
CA SER A 158 -11.14 3.68 -11.36
C SER A 158 -10.03 2.81 -11.93
N PRO A 159 -9.89 1.55 -11.47
CA PRO A 159 -8.88 0.63 -11.97
C PRO A 159 -9.08 0.32 -13.45
N GLN A 160 -7.97 0.09 -14.16
CA GLN A 160 -8.01 -0.52 -15.48
C GLN A 160 -8.51 -1.97 -15.39
N ILE A 161 -9.27 -2.44 -16.38
CA ILE A 161 -9.78 -3.83 -16.45
C ILE A 161 -8.90 -4.65 -17.40
#